data_AF-A0A377DAA0-F1
#
_entry.id   AF-A0A377DAA0-F1
#
_cell.length_a   1.000
_cell.length_b   1.000
_cell.length_c   1.000
_cell.angle_alpha   90.00
_cell.angle_beta   90.00
_cell.angle_gamma   90.00
#
_symmetry.space_group_name_H-M   'P 1'
#
loop_
_entity.id
_entity.type
_entity.pdbx_description
1 polymer ?
#
loop_
_entity_poly.entity_id
_entity_poly.type
_entity_poly.pdbx_seq_one_letter_code
_entity_poly.pdbx_strand_id
1 'polypeptide(L)'
;MTTILKHLPVGQRIGIAFSGGLDTSAALLWMRQKGAVPYAYTANLGQPDEEDYDAIPRRAMEYGAENARLIDCRKQLVAEGIAAIQCGAFHNTTGGLTYFNTTPLGRAVTGTMLVAAMKEDGVNIWGDGSTYKGNDIERFYRYGLLTNAELQIYKPWLDTDFIDELGGRHEMSEFMIACGFDYKMSVEKAYSTDSNMLGATHEAKDLEYLNSSVKIVNPIMGVKFWDESVKIPAEEVTVRFEQGHPVALNGKTFSDDVEMMLEANRIGGRHGLGMSDQIENRIIEAKSRGIYEAPGMALLHIAYERLLTGIHNEDTIEQYHAHGRQLGRLLYQGRWV
;
A
#
# COMPACT_ATOMS: atom_id res chain seq x y z
N MET A 1 23.77 5.75 -18.54
CA MET A 1 23.42 4.38 -18.08
C MET A 1 21.92 4.20 -18.21
N THR A 2 21.44 3.02 -18.58
CA THR A 2 20.00 2.74 -18.63
C THR A 2 19.47 2.52 -17.22
N THR A 3 18.36 3.18 -16.88
CA THR A 3 17.71 3.02 -15.56
C THR A 3 17.17 1.61 -15.37
N ILE A 4 16.56 1.03 -16.41
CA ILE A 4 15.97 -0.31 -16.35
C ILE A 4 17.00 -1.36 -16.76
N LEU A 5 17.20 -2.36 -15.90
CA LEU A 5 17.99 -3.56 -16.15
C LEU A 5 17.07 -4.71 -16.54
N LYS A 6 17.36 -5.35 -17.68
CA LYS A 6 16.58 -6.48 -18.22
C LYS A 6 17.13 -7.85 -17.84
N HIS A 7 18.36 -7.90 -17.36
CA HIS A 7 19.05 -9.11 -16.94
C HIS A 7 19.51 -8.95 -15.50
N LEU A 8 19.50 -10.05 -14.76
CA LEU A 8 19.95 -10.08 -13.39
C LEU A 8 21.40 -9.54 -13.27
N PRO A 9 21.67 -8.55 -12.40
CA PRO A 9 23.01 -8.02 -12.21
C PRO A 9 23.85 -8.94 -11.30
N VAL A 10 24.36 -10.03 -11.88
CA VAL A 10 25.20 -11.03 -11.19
C VAL A 10 26.40 -10.36 -10.50
N GLY A 11 26.66 -10.76 -9.25
CA GLY A 11 27.73 -10.24 -8.41
C GLY A 11 27.46 -8.86 -7.80
N GLN A 12 26.34 -8.21 -8.11
CA GLN A 12 26.00 -6.88 -7.60
C GLN A 12 24.97 -6.95 -6.49
N ARG A 13 24.97 -5.91 -5.63
CA ARG A 13 23.97 -5.73 -4.58
C ARG A 13 22.65 -5.30 -5.19
N ILE A 14 21.59 -6.01 -4.83
CA ILE A 14 20.23 -5.74 -5.30
C ILE A 14 19.25 -5.70 -4.15
N GLY A 15 18.60 -4.56 -3.94
CA GLY A 15 17.57 -4.39 -2.94
C GLY A 15 16.25 -4.99 -3.41
N ILE A 16 15.49 -5.56 -2.49
CA ILE A 16 14.15 -6.08 -2.73
C ILE A 16 13.22 -5.46 -1.68
N ALA A 17 12.11 -4.87 -2.13
CA ALA A 17 11.00 -4.52 -1.25
C ALA A 17 10.30 -5.82 -0.84
N PHE A 18 10.73 -6.38 0.30
CA PHE A 18 10.46 -7.76 0.67
C PHE A 18 9.23 -7.84 1.59
N SER A 19 8.10 -8.24 1.02
CA SER A 19 6.84 -8.43 1.75
C SER A 19 6.73 -9.78 2.46
N GLY A 20 7.58 -10.76 2.12
CA GLY A 20 7.49 -12.12 2.67
C GLY A 20 6.36 -12.98 2.07
N GLY A 21 5.66 -12.48 1.05
CA GLY A 21 4.76 -13.27 0.21
C GLY A 21 5.54 -14.15 -0.78
N LEU A 22 4.82 -15.01 -1.50
CA LEU A 22 5.40 -16.00 -2.42
C LEU A 22 6.32 -15.35 -3.45
N ASP A 23 5.81 -14.32 -4.13
CA ASP A 23 6.49 -13.66 -5.24
C ASP A 23 7.85 -13.06 -4.81
N THR A 24 7.89 -12.35 -3.67
CA THR A 24 9.14 -11.76 -3.16
C THR A 24 10.06 -12.80 -2.52
N SER A 25 9.51 -13.86 -1.93
CA SER A 25 10.27 -15.00 -1.36
C SER A 25 11.01 -15.78 -2.45
N ALA A 26 10.27 -16.22 -3.49
CA ALA A 26 10.84 -16.95 -4.61
C ALA A 26 11.84 -16.09 -5.39
N ALA A 27 11.52 -14.82 -5.64
CA ALA A 27 12.44 -13.91 -6.32
C ALA A 27 13.75 -13.71 -5.55
N LEU A 28 13.69 -13.52 -4.23
CA LEU A 28 14.90 -13.34 -3.42
C LEU A 28 15.81 -14.58 -3.48
N LEU A 29 15.23 -15.76 -3.25
CA LEU A 29 15.95 -17.03 -3.31
C LEU A 29 16.56 -17.27 -4.70
N TRP A 30 15.79 -17.01 -5.75
CA TRP A 30 16.25 -17.14 -7.14
C TRP A 30 17.41 -16.20 -7.45
N MET A 31 17.30 -14.92 -7.07
CA MET A 31 18.38 -13.94 -7.27
C MET A 31 19.67 -14.38 -6.57
N ARG A 32 19.57 -14.95 -5.35
CA ARG A 32 20.73 -15.51 -4.64
C ARG A 32 21.34 -16.69 -5.41
N GLN A 33 20.53 -17.66 -5.84
CA GLN A 33 21.03 -18.84 -6.56
C GLN A 33 21.67 -18.51 -7.90
N LYS A 34 21.17 -17.48 -8.58
CA LYS A 34 21.72 -16.98 -9.85
C LYS A 34 22.92 -16.04 -9.67
N GLY A 35 23.38 -15.83 -8.44
CA GLY A 35 24.64 -15.16 -8.14
C GLY A 35 24.56 -13.65 -7.95
N ALA A 36 23.37 -13.07 -7.82
CA ALA A 36 23.24 -11.71 -7.29
C ALA A 36 23.40 -11.69 -5.76
N VAL A 37 23.51 -10.49 -5.18
CA VAL A 37 23.65 -10.29 -3.73
C VAL A 37 22.40 -9.57 -3.20
N PRO A 38 21.31 -10.29 -2.89
CA PRO A 38 20.04 -9.67 -2.52
C PRO A 38 20.05 -9.08 -1.11
N TYR A 39 19.49 -7.89 -0.95
CA TYR A 39 19.21 -7.22 0.33
C TYR A 39 17.70 -7.07 0.49
N ALA A 40 17.14 -7.51 1.60
CA ALA A 40 15.70 -7.45 1.86
C ALA A 40 15.35 -6.24 2.72
N TYR A 41 14.35 -5.48 2.27
CA TYR A 41 13.81 -4.33 3.00
C TYR A 41 12.30 -4.51 3.14
N THR A 42 11.85 -4.77 4.36
CA THR A 42 10.43 -4.92 4.69
C THR A 42 9.93 -3.59 5.26
N ALA A 43 8.86 -3.04 4.70
CA ALA A 43 8.20 -1.86 5.26
C ALA A 43 7.20 -2.28 6.34
N ASN A 44 7.36 -1.81 7.58
CA ASN A 44 6.28 -1.85 8.56
C ASN A 44 5.29 -0.73 8.22
N LEU A 45 4.15 -1.10 7.66
CA LEU A 45 3.08 -0.20 7.26
C LEU A 45 1.86 -0.26 8.19
N GLY A 46 1.97 -1.01 9.30
CA GLY A 46 0.85 -1.28 10.20
C GLY A 46 -0.30 -1.99 9.48
N GLN A 47 0.02 -2.94 8.61
CA GLN A 47 -0.99 -3.68 7.85
C GLN A 47 -1.96 -4.38 8.81
N PRO A 48 -3.27 -4.30 8.54
CA PRO A 48 -4.29 -4.92 9.39
C PRO A 48 -4.26 -6.46 9.36
N ASP A 49 -3.60 -7.04 8.35
CA ASP A 49 -3.50 -8.48 8.08
C ASP A 49 -2.08 -9.05 8.28
N GLU A 50 -1.18 -8.28 8.91
CA GLU A 50 0.16 -8.75 9.30
C GLU A 50 0.28 -8.82 10.83
N GLU A 51 0.67 -9.98 11.34
CA GLU A 51 0.74 -10.26 12.78
C GLU A 51 2.17 -10.23 13.34
N ASP A 52 3.18 -10.58 12.53
CA ASP A 52 4.58 -10.67 12.96
C ASP A 52 5.53 -10.14 11.88
N TYR A 53 5.68 -8.81 11.86
CA TYR A 53 6.67 -8.14 11.01
C TYR A 53 8.11 -8.60 11.26
N ASP A 54 8.46 -9.01 12.48
CA ASP A 54 9.83 -9.42 12.80
C ASP A 54 10.18 -10.79 12.18
N ALA A 55 9.17 -11.63 11.88
CA ALA A 55 9.38 -12.89 11.15
C ALA A 55 9.80 -12.67 9.70
N ILE A 56 9.42 -11.55 9.08
CA ILE A 56 9.65 -11.33 7.65
C ILE A 56 11.15 -11.17 7.34
N PRO A 57 11.93 -10.32 8.03
CA PRO A 57 13.39 -10.27 7.84
C PRO A 57 14.08 -11.59 8.17
N ARG A 58 13.61 -12.34 9.19
CA ARG A 58 14.17 -13.66 9.54
C ARG A 58 14.04 -14.64 8.37
N ARG A 59 12.85 -14.73 7.77
CA ARG A 59 12.62 -15.55 6.56
C ARG A 59 13.45 -15.10 5.37
N ALA A 60 13.64 -13.80 5.18
CA ALA A 60 14.51 -13.29 4.11
C ALA A 60 15.96 -13.79 4.26
N MET A 61 16.49 -13.81 5.49
CA MET A 61 17.82 -14.36 5.77
C MET A 61 17.89 -15.87 5.49
N GLU A 62 16.84 -16.63 5.84
CA GLU A 62 16.75 -18.07 5.54
C GLU A 62 16.81 -18.35 4.03
N TYR A 63 16.18 -17.50 3.21
CA TYR A 63 16.21 -17.57 1.74
C TYR A 63 17.51 -17.04 1.11
N GLY A 64 18.46 -16.59 1.94
CA GLY A 64 19.79 -16.18 1.50
C GLY A 64 19.95 -14.68 1.25
N ALA A 65 19.16 -13.80 1.88
CA ALA A 65 19.46 -12.38 1.88
C ALA A 65 20.86 -12.11 2.48
N GLU A 66 21.61 -11.19 1.89
CA GLU A 66 22.88 -10.68 2.44
C GLU A 66 22.64 -9.88 3.71
N ASN A 67 21.55 -9.12 3.72
CA ASN A 67 21.04 -8.39 4.87
C ASN A 67 19.51 -8.29 4.74
N ALA A 68 18.82 -8.22 5.88
CA ALA A 68 17.37 -8.04 5.94
C ALA A 68 16.99 -7.03 7.02
N ARG A 69 16.31 -5.96 6.64
CA ARG A 69 15.93 -4.85 7.53
C ARG A 69 14.42 -4.65 7.55
N LEU A 70 13.88 -4.42 8.74
CA LEU A 70 12.54 -3.88 8.94
C LEU A 70 12.63 -2.35 9.03
N ILE A 71 11.93 -1.65 8.14
CA ILE A 71 11.91 -0.20 8.06
C ILE A 71 10.55 0.28 8.57
N ASP A 72 10.54 1.02 9.68
CA ASP A 72 9.29 1.54 10.25
C ASP A 72 8.77 2.74 9.46
N CYS A 73 7.73 2.51 8.67
CA CYS A 73 7.11 3.51 7.81
C CYS A 73 5.82 4.09 8.41
N ARG A 74 5.35 3.60 9.56
CA ARG A 74 4.02 3.92 10.11
C ARG A 74 3.83 5.41 10.37
N LYS A 75 4.82 6.05 11.00
CA LYS A 75 4.75 7.50 11.31
C LYS A 75 4.65 8.34 10.05
N GLN A 76 5.49 8.07 9.06
CA GLN A 76 5.44 8.78 7.78
C GLN A 76 4.10 8.52 7.08
N LEU A 77 3.64 7.28 7.07
CA LEU A 77 2.36 6.91 6.44
C LEU A 77 1.17 7.65 7.05
N VAL A 78 1.10 7.76 8.38
CA VAL A 78 0.03 8.55 9.02
C VAL A 78 0.18 10.04 8.73
N ALA A 79 1.40 10.57 8.76
CA ALA A 79 1.63 11.98 8.42
C ALA A 79 1.15 12.32 7.00
N GLU A 80 1.49 11.49 6.01
CA GLU A 80 1.02 11.66 4.62
C GLU A 80 -0.50 11.48 4.51
N GLY A 81 -1.09 10.55 5.26
CA GLY A 81 -2.55 10.37 5.34
C GLY A 81 -3.27 11.60 5.89
N ILE A 82 -2.76 12.19 6.97
CA ILE A 82 -3.28 13.43 7.56
C ILE A 82 -3.12 14.58 6.57
N ALA A 83 -1.95 14.73 5.93
CA ALA A 83 -1.73 15.75 4.92
C ALA A 83 -2.72 15.61 3.75
N ALA A 84 -2.97 14.38 3.28
CA ALA A 84 -3.96 14.12 2.23
C ALA A 84 -5.39 14.52 2.64
N ILE A 85 -5.78 14.33 3.90
CA ILE A 85 -7.06 14.84 4.44
C ILE A 85 -7.06 16.37 4.46
N GLN A 86 -5.98 16.99 4.95
CA GLN A 86 -5.88 18.44 5.10
C GLN A 86 -6.01 19.21 3.77
N CYS A 87 -5.57 18.59 2.67
CA CYS A 87 -5.68 19.15 1.32
C CYS A 87 -6.75 18.50 0.44
N GLY A 88 -7.58 17.60 0.99
CA GLY A 88 -8.66 16.93 0.25
C GLY A 88 -8.18 16.19 -1.00
N ALA A 89 -7.00 15.56 -0.94
CA ALA A 89 -6.30 14.95 -2.09
C ALA A 89 -6.94 13.64 -2.59
N PHE A 90 -8.26 13.66 -2.84
CA PHE A 90 -9.06 12.50 -3.22
C PHE A 90 -9.85 12.82 -4.49
N HIS A 91 -9.64 12.02 -5.54
CA HIS A 91 -10.18 12.31 -6.87
C HIS A 91 -11.18 11.25 -7.38
N ASN A 92 -11.09 10.02 -6.85
CA ASN A 92 -11.96 8.91 -7.20
C ASN A 92 -13.14 8.86 -6.24
N THR A 93 -14.33 9.19 -6.74
CA THR A 93 -15.57 9.24 -5.97
C THR A 93 -16.75 8.74 -6.81
N THR A 94 -17.66 8.00 -6.21
CA THR A 94 -18.93 7.56 -6.84
C THR A 94 -20.08 7.90 -5.90
N GLY A 95 -21.00 8.76 -6.35
CA GLY A 95 -22.16 9.18 -5.53
C GLY A 95 -21.78 9.82 -4.18
N GLY A 96 -20.62 10.48 -4.10
CA GLY A 96 -20.07 11.05 -2.86
C GLY A 96 -19.25 10.08 -2.01
N LEU A 97 -19.25 8.77 -2.30
CA LEU A 97 -18.36 7.81 -1.64
C LEU A 97 -16.96 7.93 -2.21
N THR A 98 -15.98 8.16 -1.33
CA THR A 98 -14.61 8.53 -1.69
C THR A 98 -13.63 7.38 -1.47
N TYR A 99 -12.73 7.16 -2.43
CA TYR A 99 -11.51 6.41 -2.19
C TYR A 99 -10.39 7.36 -1.74
N PHE A 100 -9.83 7.08 -0.56
CA PHE A 100 -8.85 7.94 0.11
C PHE A 100 -7.41 7.81 -0.38
N ASN A 101 -7.19 7.31 -1.61
CA ASN A 101 -5.85 7.19 -2.21
C ASN A 101 -4.83 6.44 -1.31
N THR A 102 -5.28 5.45 -0.54
CA THR A 102 -4.46 4.77 0.49
C THR A 102 -3.30 3.96 -0.11
N THR A 103 -3.47 3.31 -1.26
CA THR A 103 -2.36 2.65 -1.98
C THR A 103 -1.35 3.66 -2.53
N PRO A 104 -1.74 4.72 -3.29
CA PRO A 104 -0.82 5.79 -3.71
C PRO A 104 0.03 6.39 -2.58
N LEU A 105 -0.58 6.68 -1.41
CA LEU A 105 0.13 7.18 -0.23
C LEU A 105 1.15 6.16 0.29
N GLY A 106 0.73 4.90 0.42
CA GLY A 106 1.65 3.80 0.78
C GLY A 106 2.84 3.70 -0.17
N ARG A 107 2.65 3.97 -1.48
CA ARG A 107 3.73 3.91 -2.48
C ARG A 107 4.67 5.11 -2.42
N ALA A 108 4.15 6.30 -2.13
CA ALA A 108 4.97 7.48 -1.88
C ALA A 108 5.93 7.25 -0.71
N VAL A 109 5.41 6.68 0.38
CA VAL A 109 6.18 6.39 1.59
C VAL A 109 7.20 5.28 1.35
N THR A 110 6.77 4.12 0.83
CA THR A 110 7.68 2.99 0.63
C THR A 110 8.69 3.21 -0.48
N GLY A 111 8.28 3.82 -1.59
CA GLY A 111 9.18 4.13 -2.71
C GLY A 111 10.31 5.09 -2.34
N THR A 112 10.07 5.97 -1.37
CA THR A 112 11.11 6.87 -0.84
C THR A 112 11.90 6.22 0.30
N MET A 113 11.22 5.73 1.35
CA MET A 113 11.90 5.23 2.54
C MET A 113 12.71 3.95 2.31
N LEU A 114 12.21 3.01 1.49
CA LEU A 114 12.95 1.79 1.19
C LEU A 114 14.17 2.06 0.30
N VAL A 115 14.04 2.97 -0.68
CA VAL A 115 15.17 3.35 -1.54
C VAL A 115 16.21 4.15 -0.76
N ALA A 116 15.80 4.98 0.20
CA ALA A 116 16.71 5.62 1.14
C ALA A 116 17.48 4.58 1.99
N ALA A 117 16.78 3.58 2.53
CA ALA A 117 17.42 2.50 3.29
C ALA A 117 18.39 1.67 2.42
N MET A 118 18.02 1.37 1.17
CA MET A 118 18.92 0.73 0.18
C MET A 118 20.19 1.57 -0.02
N LYS A 119 20.04 2.88 -0.21
CA LYS A 119 21.15 3.80 -0.43
C LYS A 119 22.11 3.86 0.78
N GLU A 120 21.59 3.86 2.00
CA GLU A 120 22.38 3.79 3.24
C GLU A 120 23.30 2.56 3.27
N ASP A 121 22.83 1.43 2.74
CA ASP A 121 23.58 0.16 2.68
C ASP A 121 24.47 0.06 1.43
N GLY A 122 24.55 1.13 0.62
CA GLY A 122 25.29 1.14 -0.65
C GLY A 122 24.66 0.26 -1.73
N VAL A 123 23.34 0.08 -1.70
CA VAL A 123 22.56 -0.67 -2.68
C VAL A 123 21.91 0.31 -3.67
N ASN A 124 22.42 0.32 -4.91
CA ASN A 124 21.96 1.21 -5.99
C ASN A 124 21.11 0.49 -7.06
N ILE A 125 20.77 -0.78 -6.84
CA ILE A 125 19.89 -1.53 -7.73
C ILE A 125 18.67 -2.01 -6.94
N TRP A 126 17.48 -1.76 -7.45
CA TRP A 126 16.25 -2.31 -6.90
C TRP A 126 15.64 -3.37 -7.83
N GLY A 127 15.53 -4.60 -7.36
CA GLY A 127 14.70 -5.65 -7.96
C GLY A 127 13.23 -5.41 -7.68
N ASP A 128 12.56 -4.68 -8.57
CA ASP A 128 11.17 -4.26 -8.39
C ASP A 128 10.21 -5.10 -9.24
N GLY A 129 9.46 -5.98 -8.58
CA GLY A 129 8.49 -6.89 -9.19
C GLY A 129 7.16 -6.25 -9.64
N SER A 130 6.96 -4.93 -9.46
CA SER A 130 5.73 -4.26 -9.89
C SER A 130 5.39 -4.60 -11.36
N THR A 131 4.16 -5.01 -11.63
CA THR A 131 3.78 -5.52 -12.97
C THR A 131 3.70 -4.41 -14.02
N TYR A 132 3.94 -4.76 -15.28
CA TYR A 132 3.91 -3.81 -16.42
C TYR A 132 2.51 -3.22 -16.74
N LYS A 133 1.45 -3.77 -16.14
CA LYS A 133 0.04 -3.35 -16.33
C LYS A 133 -0.51 -2.53 -15.16
N GLY A 134 0.21 -2.50 -14.04
CA GLY A 134 -0.20 -1.82 -12.82
C GLY A 134 0.27 -0.36 -12.79
N ASN A 135 -0.28 0.43 -11.87
CA ASN A 135 0.18 1.80 -11.64
C ASN A 135 1.52 1.85 -10.89
N ASP A 136 1.79 0.85 -10.06
CA ASP A 136 2.90 0.89 -9.10
C ASP A 136 4.27 0.88 -9.77
N ILE A 137 4.38 0.35 -11.00
CA ILE A 137 5.62 0.45 -11.79
C ILE A 137 6.03 1.90 -12.05
N GLU A 138 5.08 2.78 -12.35
CA GLU A 138 5.38 4.20 -12.59
C GLU A 138 5.62 4.96 -11.28
N ARG A 139 4.84 4.64 -10.23
CA ARG A 139 4.97 5.27 -8.91
C ARG A 139 6.35 4.99 -8.32
N PHE A 140 6.73 3.72 -8.25
CA PHE A 140 8.00 3.30 -7.69
C PHE A 140 9.19 3.75 -8.53
N TYR A 141 9.07 3.72 -9.86
CA TYR A 141 10.09 4.29 -10.74
C TYR A 141 10.38 5.75 -10.41
N ARG A 142 9.32 6.56 -10.25
CA ARG A 142 9.46 8.00 -9.98
C ARG A 142 9.99 8.28 -8.58
N TYR A 143 9.37 7.71 -7.54
CA TYR A 143 9.80 7.94 -6.16
C TYR A 143 11.22 7.41 -5.90
N GLY A 144 11.58 6.27 -6.49
CA GLY A 144 12.92 5.71 -6.37
C GLY A 144 13.98 6.63 -6.98
N LEU A 145 13.77 7.13 -8.21
CA LEU A 145 14.71 8.05 -8.86
C LEU A 145 14.82 9.41 -8.19
N LEU A 146 13.72 9.93 -7.62
CA LEU A 146 13.75 11.16 -6.83
C LEU A 146 14.59 11.00 -5.56
N THR A 147 14.55 9.81 -4.95
CA THR A 147 15.29 9.50 -3.71
C THR A 147 16.76 9.19 -3.97
N ASN A 148 17.03 8.44 -5.04
CA ASN A 148 18.36 8.05 -5.45
C ASN A 148 18.52 8.22 -6.97
N ALA A 149 19.17 9.30 -7.37
CA ALA A 149 19.42 9.61 -8.79
C ALA A 149 20.30 8.57 -9.50
N GLU A 150 21.06 7.75 -8.76
CA GLU A 150 21.89 6.67 -9.29
C GLU A 150 21.16 5.31 -9.33
N LEU A 151 19.88 5.26 -8.91
CA LEU A 151 19.12 4.04 -8.84
C LEU A 151 18.95 3.40 -10.23
N GLN A 152 19.32 2.14 -10.33
CA GLN A 152 18.91 1.26 -11.41
C GLN A 152 17.82 0.31 -10.90
N ILE A 153 16.93 -0.09 -11.80
CA ILE A 153 15.78 -0.92 -11.46
C ILE A 153 15.82 -2.17 -12.31
N TYR A 154 16.04 -3.32 -11.67
CA TYR A 154 15.90 -4.63 -12.30
C TYR A 154 14.42 -5.03 -12.31
N LYS A 155 13.93 -5.43 -13.48
CA LYS A 155 12.56 -5.94 -13.67
C LYS A 155 12.63 -7.44 -13.98
N PRO A 156 12.32 -8.32 -13.02
CA PRO A 156 12.42 -9.77 -13.21
C PRO A 156 11.59 -10.29 -14.40
N TRP A 157 10.41 -9.71 -14.65
CA TRP A 157 9.55 -10.07 -15.78
C TRP A 157 10.04 -9.58 -17.15
N LEU A 158 11.21 -8.92 -17.22
CA LEU A 158 11.94 -8.67 -18.48
C LEU A 158 13.06 -9.70 -18.72
N ASP A 159 13.36 -10.52 -17.73
CA ASP A 159 14.44 -11.50 -17.74
C ASP A 159 13.87 -12.86 -18.14
N THR A 160 14.33 -13.41 -19.27
CA THR A 160 13.81 -14.68 -19.80
C THR A 160 14.06 -15.82 -18.85
N ASP A 161 15.22 -15.85 -18.18
CA ASP A 161 15.56 -16.92 -17.24
C ASP A 161 14.62 -16.91 -16.02
N PHE A 162 14.20 -15.72 -15.58
CA PHE A 162 13.23 -15.57 -14.50
C PHE A 162 11.84 -16.02 -14.95
N ILE A 163 11.41 -15.64 -16.15
CA ILE A 163 10.09 -16.02 -16.68
C ILE A 163 10.00 -17.54 -16.89
N ASP A 164 11.06 -18.15 -17.43
CA ASP A 164 11.06 -19.58 -17.74
C ASP A 164 11.05 -20.44 -16.46
N GLU A 165 11.66 -19.96 -15.37
CA GLU A 165 11.73 -20.69 -14.10
C GLU A 165 10.60 -20.34 -13.11
N LEU A 166 10.13 -19.09 -13.12
CA LEU A 166 9.21 -18.53 -12.11
C LEU A 166 8.01 -17.78 -12.75
N GLY A 167 7.60 -18.16 -13.95
CA GLY A 167 6.57 -17.45 -14.73
C GLY A 167 5.19 -17.38 -14.09
N GLY A 168 4.90 -18.23 -13.10
CA GLY A 168 3.62 -18.26 -12.38
C GLY A 168 3.78 -18.66 -10.92
N ARG A 169 2.69 -18.51 -10.15
CA ARG A 169 2.68 -18.81 -8.71
C ARG A 169 2.84 -20.30 -8.42
N HIS A 170 2.42 -21.17 -9.33
CA HIS A 170 2.60 -22.61 -9.19
C HIS A 170 4.10 -22.95 -9.25
N GLU A 171 4.78 -22.47 -10.30
CA GLU A 171 6.20 -22.65 -10.53
C GLU A 171 7.03 -22.05 -9.40
N MET A 172 6.67 -20.85 -8.91
CA MET A 172 7.30 -20.24 -7.73
C MET A 172 7.16 -21.11 -6.48
N SER A 173 6.00 -21.73 -6.25
CA SER A 173 5.78 -22.60 -5.11
C SER A 173 6.62 -23.89 -5.22
N GLU A 174 6.65 -24.51 -6.41
CA GLU A 174 7.47 -25.69 -6.67
C GLU A 174 8.95 -25.39 -6.50
N PHE A 175 9.41 -24.23 -6.98
CA PHE A 175 10.79 -23.76 -6.80
C PHE A 175 11.17 -23.65 -5.31
N MET A 176 10.33 -23.03 -4.49
CA MET A 176 10.57 -22.94 -3.04
C MET A 176 10.68 -24.31 -2.38
N ILE A 177 9.76 -25.23 -2.71
CA ILE A 177 9.75 -26.59 -2.18
C ILE A 177 10.99 -27.37 -2.62
N ALA A 178 11.38 -27.27 -3.90
CA ALA A 178 12.57 -27.92 -4.44
C ALA A 178 13.86 -27.43 -3.76
N CYS A 179 13.87 -26.20 -3.26
CA CYS A 179 14.97 -25.62 -2.50
C CYS A 179 14.93 -25.93 -0.99
N GLY A 180 13.98 -26.76 -0.54
CA GLY A 180 13.86 -27.19 0.85
C GLY A 180 13.03 -26.26 1.74
N PHE A 181 12.31 -25.29 1.18
CA PHE A 181 11.43 -24.41 1.92
C PHE A 181 9.96 -24.82 1.70
N ASP A 182 9.31 -25.29 2.76
CA ASP A 182 7.88 -25.64 2.74
C ASP A 182 7.02 -24.36 2.73
N TYR A 183 6.99 -23.69 1.58
CA TYR A 183 6.14 -22.51 1.39
C TYR A 183 4.69 -22.97 1.27
N LYS A 184 3.90 -22.73 2.31
CA LYS A 184 2.46 -22.96 2.28
C LYS A 184 1.79 -21.87 1.47
N MET A 185 1.31 -22.22 0.27
CA MET A 185 0.39 -21.37 -0.46
C MET A 185 -0.82 -21.04 0.42
N SER A 186 -1.13 -19.76 0.55
CA SER A 186 -2.38 -19.34 1.18
C SER A 186 -3.56 -19.87 0.37
N VAL A 187 -4.68 -20.14 1.05
CA VAL A 187 -5.93 -20.53 0.40
C VAL A 187 -6.26 -19.51 -0.69
N GLU A 188 -6.52 -19.99 -1.89
CA GLU A 188 -6.81 -19.12 -3.02
C GLU A 188 -8.02 -18.22 -2.70
N LYS A 189 -7.81 -16.91 -2.76
CA LYS A 189 -8.87 -15.90 -2.58
C LYS A 189 -9.49 -15.55 -3.93
N ALA A 190 -10.76 -15.17 -3.91
CA ALA A 190 -11.53 -14.70 -5.07
C ALA A 190 -11.11 -13.32 -5.58
N TYR A 191 -10.16 -12.65 -4.91
CA TYR A 191 -9.63 -11.32 -5.23
C TYR A 191 -8.20 -11.18 -4.70
N SER A 192 -7.46 -10.20 -5.22
CA SER A 192 -6.19 -9.71 -4.69
C SER A 192 -6.43 -8.66 -3.61
N THR A 193 -5.48 -8.48 -2.68
CA THR A 193 -5.58 -7.45 -1.64
C THR A 193 -4.23 -6.78 -1.40
N ASP A 194 -4.25 -5.45 -1.35
CA ASP A 194 -3.15 -4.60 -0.89
C ASP A 194 -3.63 -3.82 0.32
N SER A 195 -2.78 -3.68 1.34
CA SER A 195 -3.17 -3.09 2.62
C SER A 195 -2.05 -2.24 3.22
N ASN A 196 -2.45 -1.27 4.03
CA ASN A 196 -1.63 -0.56 4.98
C ASN A 196 -2.54 0.04 6.07
N MET A 197 -2.00 0.69 7.10
CA MET A 197 -2.83 1.20 8.18
C MET A 197 -3.82 2.30 7.78
N LEU A 198 -3.69 2.95 6.60
CA LEU A 198 -4.66 3.93 6.14
C LEU A 198 -5.88 3.28 5.48
N GLY A 199 -5.70 2.09 4.91
CA GLY A 199 -6.76 1.40 4.18
C GLY A 199 -6.32 0.09 3.51
N ALA A 200 -7.32 -0.63 3.02
CA ALA A 200 -7.16 -1.83 2.20
C ALA A 200 -7.87 -1.68 0.86
N THR A 201 -7.35 -2.33 -0.17
CA THR A 201 -7.93 -2.36 -1.51
C THR A 201 -8.04 -3.80 -1.98
N HIS A 202 -9.20 -4.19 -2.49
CA HIS A 202 -9.48 -5.50 -3.05
C HIS A 202 -9.83 -5.37 -4.53
N GLU A 203 -9.12 -6.10 -5.38
CA GLU A 203 -9.29 -6.00 -6.84
C GLU A 203 -8.97 -7.31 -7.56
N ALA A 204 -9.08 -7.30 -8.89
CA ALA A 204 -8.78 -8.42 -9.79
C ALA A 204 -9.66 -9.68 -9.55
N LYS A 205 -9.39 -10.72 -10.35
CA LYS A 205 -10.12 -12.00 -10.30
C LYS A 205 -11.64 -11.78 -10.41
N ASP A 206 -12.44 -12.31 -9.48
CA ASP A 206 -13.90 -12.24 -9.56
C ASP A 206 -14.41 -10.79 -9.46
N LEU A 207 -13.65 -9.86 -8.87
CA LEU A 207 -14.01 -8.44 -8.81
C LEU A 207 -13.86 -7.71 -10.15
N GLU A 208 -13.22 -8.29 -11.17
CA GLU A 208 -13.19 -7.71 -12.52
C GLU A 208 -14.58 -7.66 -13.17
N TYR A 209 -15.45 -8.62 -12.81
CA TYR A 209 -16.80 -8.66 -13.32
C TYR A 209 -17.71 -7.69 -12.55
N LEU A 210 -18.30 -6.72 -13.24
CA LEU A 210 -19.15 -5.69 -12.62
C LEU A 210 -20.44 -6.23 -11.98
N ASN A 211 -20.87 -7.44 -12.33
CA ASN A 211 -21.98 -8.14 -11.68
C ASN A 211 -21.57 -8.85 -10.38
N SER A 212 -20.28 -8.95 -10.06
CA SER A 212 -19.80 -9.38 -8.75
C SER A 212 -20.08 -8.32 -7.69
N SER A 213 -20.64 -8.75 -6.56
CA SER A 213 -21.03 -7.86 -5.47
C SER A 213 -19.87 -7.59 -4.52
N VAL A 214 -19.84 -6.41 -3.90
CA VAL A 214 -18.99 -6.09 -2.73
C VAL A 214 -19.07 -7.18 -1.64
N LYS A 215 -20.20 -7.88 -1.55
CA LYS A 215 -20.48 -8.91 -0.54
C LYS A 215 -19.57 -10.15 -0.62
N ILE A 216 -18.84 -10.35 -1.72
CA ILE A 216 -17.84 -11.43 -1.81
C ILE A 216 -16.57 -11.11 -1.01
N VAL A 217 -16.33 -9.83 -0.70
CA VAL A 217 -15.18 -9.38 0.07
C VAL A 217 -15.33 -9.79 1.54
N ASN A 218 -14.23 -10.23 2.13
CA ASN A 218 -14.10 -10.42 3.56
C ASN A 218 -13.26 -9.26 4.08
N PRO A 219 -13.88 -8.20 4.64
CA PRO A 219 -13.17 -7.02 5.08
C PRO A 219 -12.09 -7.36 6.10
N ILE A 220 -10.94 -6.69 6.02
CA ILE A 220 -9.80 -6.89 6.93
C ILE A 220 -9.63 -5.71 7.89
N MET A 221 -10.34 -4.60 7.70
CA MET A 221 -10.30 -3.43 8.58
C MET A 221 -11.62 -3.15 9.29
N GLY A 222 -12.65 -3.97 9.06
CA GLY A 222 -13.95 -3.78 9.68
C GLY A 222 -14.88 -4.98 9.57
N VAL A 223 -16.15 -4.75 9.91
CA VAL A 223 -17.20 -5.79 9.85
C VAL A 223 -17.92 -5.79 8.51
N LYS A 224 -18.55 -6.93 8.16
CA LYS A 224 -19.46 -7.05 7.01
C LYS A 224 -20.79 -6.36 7.31
N PHE A 225 -20.83 -5.03 7.24
CA PHE A 225 -22.01 -4.24 7.60
C PHE A 225 -23.27 -4.54 6.75
N TRP A 226 -23.11 -5.21 5.60
CA TRP A 226 -24.20 -5.66 4.75
C TRP A 226 -24.80 -7.02 5.14
N ASP A 227 -24.20 -7.73 6.09
CA ASP A 227 -24.66 -9.02 6.60
C ASP A 227 -25.60 -8.78 7.79
N GLU A 228 -26.88 -9.12 7.63
CA GLU A 228 -27.92 -8.90 8.64
C GLU A 228 -27.68 -9.68 9.96
N SER A 229 -26.82 -10.72 9.92
CA SER A 229 -26.41 -11.45 11.11
C SER A 229 -25.42 -10.67 11.98
N VAL A 230 -24.68 -9.72 11.39
CA VAL A 230 -23.73 -8.86 12.10
C VAL A 230 -24.48 -7.78 12.87
N LYS A 231 -24.34 -7.77 14.21
CA LYS A 231 -24.96 -6.76 15.07
C LYS A 231 -24.04 -5.54 15.21
N ILE A 232 -24.53 -4.39 14.75
CA ILE A 232 -23.82 -3.12 14.81
C ILE A 232 -24.64 -2.15 15.66
N PRO A 233 -24.36 -2.02 16.97
CA PRO A 233 -25.03 -1.03 17.81
C PRO A 233 -24.61 0.39 17.39
N ALA A 234 -25.52 1.35 17.49
CA ALA A 234 -25.18 2.75 17.29
C ALA A 234 -24.13 3.19 18.33
N GLU A 235 -23.18 4.01 17.90
CA GLU A 235 -22.07 4.51 18.72
C GLU A 235 -21.90 6.01 18.51
N GLU A 236 -21.83 6.77 19.60
CA GLU A 236 -21.48 8.19 19.54
C GLU A 236 -19.96 8.36 19.59
N VAL A 237 -19.43 9.17 18.68
CA VAL A 237 -17.99 9.41 18.55
C VAL A 237 -17.72 10.91 18.49
N THR A 238 -16.74 11.37 19.27
CA THR A 238 -16.22 12.74 19.18
C THR A 238 -14.80 12.72 18.64
N VAL A 239 -14.56 13.50 17.58
CA VAL A 239 -13.22 13.71 16.99
C VAL A 239 -12.84 15.17 17.20
N ARG A 240 -11.63 15.42 17.71
CA ARG A 240 -11.12 16.77 17.98
C ARG A 240 -9.84 17.04 17.22
N PHE A 241 -9.81 18.19 16.55
CA PHE A 241 -8.67 18.71 15.83
C PHE A 241 -8.11 19.96 16.52
N GLU A 242 -6.79 20.17 16.39
CA GLU A 242 -6.11 21.42 16.73
C GLU A 242 -5.28 21.84 15.51
N GLN A 243 -5.53 23.06 14.99
CA GLN A 243 -4.81 23.61 13.83
C GLN A 243 -4.74 22.65 12.61
N GLY A 244 -5.83 21.92 12.37
CA GLY A 244 -5.92 20.95 11.27
C GLY A 244 -5.30 19.57 11.55
N HIS A 245 -4.68 19.37 12.72
CA HIS A 245 -4.16 18.07 13.15
C HIS A 245 -5.14 17.35 14.08
N PRO A 246 -5.48 16.06 13.84
CA PRO A 246 -6.33 15.29 14.74
C PRO A 246 -5.57 14.95 16.03
N VAL A 247 -6.12 15.32 17.20
CA VAL A 247 -5.42 15.19 18.49
C VAL A 247 -6.15 14.34 19.52
N ALA A 248 -7.47 14.15 19.39
CA ALA A 248 -8.22 13.34 20.35
C ALA A 248 -9.45 12.65 19.76
N LEU A 249 -9.75 11.47 20.30
CA LEU A 249 -10.94 10.66 20.03
C LEU A 249 -11.63 10.35 21.36
N ASN A 250 -12.93 10.62 21.46
CA ASN A 250 -13.75 10.38 22.67
C ASN A 250 -13.12 10.96 23.95
N GLY A 251 -12.58 12.18 23.86
CA GLY A 251 -11.93 12.89 24.97
C GLY A 251 -10.51 12.39 25.32
N LYS A 252 -10.07 11.25 24.78
CA LYS A 252 -8.69 10.76 24.94
C LYS A 252 -7.76 11.48 23.96
N THR A 253 -6.76 12.18 24.49
CA THR A 253 -5.72 12.84 23.69
C THR A 253 -4.61 11.85 23.34
N PHE A 254 -4.08 11.94 22.13
CA PHE A 254 -3.01 11.08 21.64
C PHE A 254 -1.76 11.93 21.40
N SER A 255 -0.62 11.47 21.91
CA SER A 255 0.71 12.03 21.60
C SER A 255 1.41 11.30 20.46
N ASP A 256 0.83 10.20 19.99
CA ASP A 256 1.34 9.37 18.89
C ASP A 256 0.24 9.23 17.83
N ASP A 257 0.52 9.75 16.64
CA ASP A 257 -0.41 9.74 15.51
C ASP A 257 -0.70 8.32 15.01
N VAL A 258 0.25 7.39 15.17
CA VAL A 258 0.05 5.98 14.81
C VAL A 258 -1.02 5.37 15.70
N GLU A 259 -0.94 5.57 17.01
CA GLU A 259 -1.96 5.09 17.95
C GLU A 259 -3.31 5.76 17.74
N MET A 260 -3.32 7.04 17.38
CA MET A 260 -4.55 7.76 17.02
C MET A 260 -5.22 7.17 15.78
N MET A 261 -4.46 6.92 14.70
CA MET A 261 -4.99 6.30 13.48
C MET A 261 -5.46 4.87 13.73
N LEU A 262 -4.72 4.08 14.52
CA LEU A 262 -5.15 2.73 14.92
C LEU A 262 -6.47 2.76 15.69
N GLU A 263 -6.65 3.72 16.61
CA GLU A 263 -7.91 3.87 17.32
C GLU A 263 -9.04 4.33 16.40
N ALA A 264 -8.78 5.29 15.50
CA ALA A 264 -9.75 5.71 14.48
C ALA A 264 -10.19 4.54 13.60
N ASN A 265 -9.26 3.67 13.20
CA ASN A 265 -9.56 2.44 12.47
C ASN A 265 -10.44 1.49 13.29
N ARG A 266 -10.15 1.27 14.58
CA ARG A 266 -11.00 0.43 15.44
C ARG A 266 -12.41 0.98 15.55
N ILE A 267 -12.56 2.29 15.71
CA ILE A 267 -13.86 2.96 15.78
C ILE A 267 -14.61 2.77 14.47
N GLY A 268 -14.06 3.23 13.34
CA GLY A 268 -14.74 3.12 12.05
C GLY A 268 -15.00 1.68 11.61
N GLY A 269 -14.07 0.76 11.93
CA GLY A 269 -14.13 -0.66 11.57
C GLY A 269 -15.31 -1.40 12.19
N ARG A 270 -15.72 -1.04 13.43
CA ARG A 270 -16.93 -1.59 14.07
C ARG A 270 -18.21 -1.36 13.26
N HIS A 271 -18.22 -0.33 12.41
CA HIS A 271 -19.39 0.09 11.63
C HIS A 271 -19.22 -0.15 10.12
N GLY A 272 -18.07 -0.66 9.67
CA GLY A 272 -17.75 -0.77 8.24
C GLY A 272 -17.64 0.58 7.53
N LEU A 273 -17.34 1.65 8.27
CA LEU A 273 -17.27 3.01 7.75
C LEU A 273 -16.17 3.15 6.68
N GLY A 274 -16.44 3.93 5.63
CA GLY A 274 -15.45 4.26 4.61
C GLY A 274 -15.29 3.21 3.51
N MET A 275 -16.09 2.14 3.52
CA MET A 275 -16.08 1.21 2.39
C MET A 275 -16.69 1.82 1.12
N SER A 276 -16.09 1.54 -0.04
CA SER A 276 -16.62 1.97 -1.33
C SER A 276 -16.25 1.03 -2.48
N ASP A 277 -17.02 1.09 -3.57
CA ASP A 277 -16.78 0.38 -4.84
C ASP A 277 -16.52 1.42 -5.92
N GLN A 278 -15.35 1.38 -6.56
CA GLN A 278 -14.95 2.39 -7.54
C GLN A 278 -14.49 1.73 -8.84
N ILE A 279 -14.93 2.30 -9.96
CA ILE A 279 -14.25 2.16 -11.25
C ILE A 279 -13.35 3.37 -11.43
N GLU A 280 -12.05 3.14 -11.49
CA GLU A 280 -11.04 4.19 -11.58
C GLU A 280 -10.26 4.15 -12.89
N ASN A 281 -9.60 5.26 -13.23
CA ASN A 281 -8.74 5.34 -14.40
C ASN A 281 -7.29 5.15 -13.97
N ARG A 282 -6.66 4.08 -14.43
CA ARG A 282 -5.22 3.83 -14.27
C ARG A 282 -4.42 4.88 -15.04
N ILE A 283 -3.13 4.99 -14.69
CA ILE A 283 -2.21 5.95 -15.32
C ILE A 283 -2.12 5.71 -16.84
N ILE A 284 -2.18 4.44 -17.26
CA ILE A 284 -2.15 3.99 -18.65
C ILE A 284 -3.45 4.20 -19.45
N GLU A 285 -4.37 5.03 -18.95
CA GLU A 285 -5.66 5.35 -19.61
C GLU A 285 -6.61 4.15 -19.79
N ALA A 286 -6.44 3.10 -18.98
CA ALA A 286 -7.35 1.97 -18.87
C ALA A 286 -8.10 2.00 -17.53
N LYS A 287 -9.26 1.34 -17.46
CA LYS A 287 -10.05 1.27 -16.22
C LYS A 287 -9.70 0.03 -15.39
N SER A 288 -9.81 0.16 -14.07
CA SER A 288 -9.88 -0.96 -13.13
C SER A 288 -11.01 -0.75 -12.13
N ARG A 289 -11.47 -1.83 -11.50
CA ARG A 289 -12.47 -1.80 -10.44
C ARG A 289 -11.83 -2.30 -9.15
N GLY A 290 -12.11 -1.62 -8.04
CA GLY A 290 -11.68 -2.02 -6.71
C GLY A 290 -12.75 -1.80 -5.66
N ILE A 291 -12.69 -2.59 -4.60
CA ILE A 291 -13.42 -2.39 -3.34
C ILE A 291 -12.42 -1.89 -2.31
N TYR A 292 -12.77 -0.82 -1.59
CA TYR A 292 -11.85 -0.13 -0.69
C TYR A 292 -12.37 -0.15 0.73
N GLU A 293 -11.45 -0.21 1.70
CA GLU A 293 -11.67 0.01 3.13
C GLU A 293 -10.76 1.13 3.60
N ALA A 294 -11.26 2.08 4.40
CA ALA A 294 -10.44 3.14 5.01
C ALA A 294 -11.14 3.74 6.25
N PRO A 295 -11.43 2.94 7.29
CA PRO A 295 -12.31 3.35 8.38
C PRO A 295 -11.81 4.56 9.17
N GLY A 296 -10.53 4.61 9.52
CA GLY A 296 -9.93 5.74 10.23
C GLY A 296 -9.88 7.00 9.38
N MET A 297 -9.42 6.87 8.13
CA MET A 297 -9.40 7.98 7.16
C MET A 297 -10.79 8.58 6.97
N ALA A 298 -11.82 7.75 6.81
CA ALA A 298 -13.20 8.19 6.63
C ALA A 298 -13.75 8.92 7.86
N LEU A 299 -13.51 8.39 9.07
CA LEU A 299 -13.92 9.03 10.32
C LEU A 299 -13.28 10.42 10.47
N LEU A 300 -11.97 10.51 10.24
CA LEU A 300 -11.23 11.77 10.33
C LEU A 300 -11.66 12.77 9.25
N HIS A 301 -11.89 12.30 8.02
CA HIS A 301 -12.32 13.14 6.91
C HIS A 301 -13.71 13.74 7.17
N ILE A 302 -14.67 12.97 7.68
CA ILE A 302 -16.01 13.48 8.04
C ILE A 302 -15.91 14.63 9.04
N ALA A 303 -15.09 14.47 10.08
CA ALA A 303 -14.91 15.50 11.09
C ALA A 303 -14.18 16.74 10.53
N TYR A 304 -13.16 16.55 9.71
CA TYR A 304 -12.40 17.64 9.08
C TYR A 304 -13.27 18.46 8.13
N GLU A 305 -13.99 17.80 7.20
CA GLU A 305 -14.94 18.44 6.28
C GLU A 305 -16.02 19.23 7.04
N ARG A 306 -16.56 18.65 8.12
CA ARG A 306 -17.57 19.33 8.94
C ARG A 306 -17.02 20.62 9.55
N LEU A 307 -15.77 20.61 10.02
CA LEU A 307 -15.13 21.81 10.55
C LEU A 307 -14.85 22.84 9.44
N LEU A 308 -14.37 22.41 8.27
CA LEU A 308 -14.14 23.31 7.13
C LEU A 308 -15.39 24.12 6.78
N THR A 309 -16.54 23.45 6.64
CA THR A 309 -17.81 24.10 6.30
C THR A 309 -18.33 25.07 7.37
N GLY A 310 -17.87 24.92 8.62
CA GLY A 310 -18.23 25.81 9.73
C GLY A 310 -17.24 26.96 9.98
N ILE A 311 -16.09 26.96 9.31
CA ILE A 311 -14.96 27.89 9.59
C ILE A 311 -14.61 28.76 8.38
N HIS A 312 -14.50 28.16 7.20
CA HIS A 312 -14.00 28.85 6.00
C HIS A 312 -15.14 29.50 5.19
N ASN A 313 -14.80 30.54 4.43
CA ASN A 313 -15.71 31.17 3.48
C ASN A 313 -15.86 30.34 2.20
N GLU A 314 -16.87 30.65 1.39
CA GLU A 314 -17.24 29.90 0.18
C GLU A 314 -16.07 29.78 -0.82
N ASP A 315 -15.39 30.89 -1.15
CA ASP A 315 -14.27 30.90 -2.11
C ASP A 315 -13.09 30.03 -1.64
N THR A 316 -12.87 29.95 -0.33
CA THR A 316 -11.81 29.08 0.24
C THR A 316 -12.21 27.61 0.12
N ILE A 317 -13.47 27.27 0.37
CA ILE A 317 -13.99 25.90 0.25
C ILE A 317 -13.96 25.46 -1.22
N GLU A 318 -14.35 26.34 -2.16
CA GLU A 318 -14.27 26.08 -3.60
C GLU A 318 -12.82 25.74 -4.01
N GLN A 319 -11.85 26.56 -3.60
CA GLN A 319 -10.43 26.32 -3.90
C GLN A 319 -9.91 25.04 -3.28
N TYR A 320 -10.27 24.75 -2.03
CA TYR A 320 -9.87 23.51 -1.35
C TYR A 320 -10.32 22.27 -2.13
N HIS A 321 -11.58 22.20 -2.56
CA HIS A 321 -12.08 21.05 -3.31
C HIS A 321 -11.50 20.97 -4.73
N ALA A 322 -11.35 22.10 -5.43
CA ALA A 322 -10.78 22.13 -6.78
C ALA A 322 -9.31 21.68 -6.78
N HIS A 323 -8.50 22.24 -5.88
CA HIS A 323 -7.09 21.88 -5.74
C HIS A 323 -6.93 20.45 -5.20
N GLY A 324 -7.73 20.05 -4.22
CA GLY A 324 -7.70 18.69 -3.67
C GLY A 324 -7.96 17.63 -4.74
N ARG A 325 -8.94 17.83 -5.61
CA ARG A 325 -9.19 16.91 -6.72
C ARG A 325 -8.01 16.80 -7.69
N GLN A 326 -7.41 17.93 -8.04
CA GLN A 326 -6.22 17.97 -8.92
C GLN A 326 -5.04 17.26 -8.26
N LEU A 327 -4.79 17.55 -6.99
CA LEU A 327 -3.71 16.98 -6.21
C LEU A 327 -3.91 15.47 -5.99
N GLY A 328 -5.14 15.02 -5.75
CA GLY A 328 -5.46 13.60 -5.63
C GLY A 328 -5.14 12.79 -6.90
N ARG A 329 -5.27 13.40 -8.08
CA ARG A 329 -4.82 12.81 -9.35
C ARG A 329 -3.30 12.76 -9.44
N LEU A 330 -2.60 13.83 -9.05
CA LEU A 330 -1.12 13.87 -9.04
C LEU A 330 -0.55 12.81 -8.09
N LEU A 331 -1.11 12.69 -6.88
CA LEU A 331 -0.80 11.63 -5.93
C LEU A 331 -0.98 10.24 -6.56
N TYR A 332 -2.12 9.99 -7.19
CA TYR A 332 -2.40 8.70 -7.85
C TYR A 332 -1.39 8.37 -8.97
N GLN A 333 -0.87 9.40 -9.65
CA GLN A 333 0.16 9.31 -10.70
C GLN A 333 1.60 9.18 -10.18
N GLY A 334 1.82 9.10 -8.87
CA GLY A 334 3.16 9.03 -8.29
C GLY A 334 3.89 10.38 -8.22
N ARG A 335 3.14 11.51 -8.21
CA ARG A 335 3.67 12.88 -8.26
C ARG A 335 3.35 13.67 -6.98
N TRP A 336 3.42 13.01 -5.84
CA TRP A 336 3.13 13.61 -4.54
C TRP A 336 4.26 14.52 -4.03
N VAL A 337 5.52 14.08 -4.21
CA VAL A 337 6.74 14.81 -3.85
C VAL A 337 7.43 15.46 -5.03
#